data_AF-A0A2W0B1R4-F1
#
_entry.id   AF-A0A2W0B1R4-F1
#
_cell.length_a   1.000
_cell.length_b   1.000
_cell.length_c   1.000
_cell.angle_alpha   90.00
_cell.angle_beta   90.00
_cell.angle_gamma   90.00
#
_symmetry.space_group_name_H-M   'P 1'
#
loop_
_entity.id
_entity.type
_entity.pdbx_description
1 polymer ?
#
loop_
_entity_poly.entity_id
_entity_poly.type
_entity_poly.pdbx_seq_one_letter_code
_entity_poly.pdbx_strand_id
1 'polypeptide(L)'
;FAIIPAMFAATFPVLNALNIMHLQTPQSAILSAVIFNALIIIALIPLALRGVKYRPMGAAALLRRNLWIYGVGGVIIPFIGIKAIDMIITRIGLA
;
A
#
# COMPACT_ATOMS: atom_id res chain seq x y z
N PHE A 1 7.21 5.34 0.81
CA PHE A 1 8.15 4.20 0.83
C PHE A 1 8.36 3.54 -0.53
N ALA A 2 7.36 3.42 -1.42
CA ALA A 2 7.60 2.93 -2.78
C ALA A 2 8.16 4.03 -3.71
N ILE A 3 7.43 5.14 -3.85
CA ILE A 3 7.69 6.15 -4.90
C ILE A 3 8.90 7.04 -4.59
N ILE A 4 9.03 7.56 -3.37
CA ILE A 4 10.11 8.49 -2.99
C ILE A 4 11.50 7.89 -3.24
N PRO A 5 11.87 6.70 -2.71
CA PRO A 5 13.17 6.12 -3.01
C PRO A 5 13.32 5.83 -4.50
N ALA A 6 12.28 5.32 -5.18
CA ALA A 6 12.34 5.03 -6.61
C ALA A 6 12.63 6.28 -7.46
N MET A 7 11.93 7.40 -7.25
CA MET A 7 12.12 8.60 -8.06
C MET A 7 13.47 9.29 -7.83
N PHE A 8 14.00 9.20 -6.61
CA PHE A 8 15.19 9.98 -6.23
C PHE A 8 16.45 9.13 -6.05
N ALA A 9 16.39 7.80 -6.14
CA ALA A 9 17.56 6.91 -6.03
C ALA A 9 18.66 7.22 -7.06
N ALA A 10 18.29 7.69 -8.25
CA ALA A 10 19.24 8.07 -9.29
C ALA A 10 20.03 9.35 -8.94
N THR A 11 19.42 10.26 -8.19
CA THR A 11 20.00 11.57 -7.85
C THR A 11 20.61 11.59 -6.44
N PHE A 12 20.01 10.84 -5.52
CA PHE A 12 20.39 10.77 -4.11
C PHE A 12 20.40 9.31 -3.65
N PRO A 13 21.54 8.59 -3.83
CA PRO A 13 21.64 7.16 -3.50
C PRO A 13 21.33 6.84 -2.04
N VAL A 14 21.55 7.80 -1.12
CA VAL A 14 21.21 7.67 0.31
C VAL A 14 19.72 7.39 0.53
N LEU A 15 18.85 7.83 -0.37
CA LEU A 15 17.41 7.61 -0.26
C LEU A 15 17.03 6.15 -0.55
N ASN A 16 17.92 5.33 -1.12
CA ASN A 16 17.70 3.88 -1.21
C ASN A 16 17.55 3.22 0.17
N ALA A 17 18.11 3.80 1.24
CA ALA A 17 17.89 3.31 2.60
C ALA A 17 16.40 3.37 3.03
N LEU A 18 15.60 4.22 2.39
CA LEU A 18 14.16 4.32 2.63
C LEU A 18 13.35 3.30 1.82
N ASN A 19 13.99 2.49 0.96
CA ASN A 19 13.37 1.34 0.28
C ASN A 19 13.21 0.17 1.25
N ILE A 20 12.36 0.35 2.27
CA ILE A 20 12.04 -0.66 3.28
C ILE A 20 11.44 -1.93 2.64
N MET A 21 10.84 -1.80 1.45
CA MET A 21 10.20 -2.91 0.72
C MET A 21 11.16 -3.72 -0.16
N HIS A 22 12.42 -3.29 -0.30
CA HIS A 22 13.44 -3.89 -1.18
C HIS A 22 12.94 -4.13 -2.62
N LEU A 23 12.22 -3.14 -3.18
CA LEU A 23 11.75 -3.20 -4.57
C LEU A 23 12.94 -3.22 -5.54
N GLN A 24 12.86 -4.05 -6.57
CA GLN A 24 13.99 -4.42 -7.43
C GLN A 24 14.48 -3.28 -8.33
N THR A 25 13.56 -2.54 -8.97
CA THR A 25 13.90 -1.41 -9.84
C THR A 25 13.05 -0.17 -9.52
N PRO A 26 13.57 1.05 -9.75
CA PRO A 26 12.78 2.27 -9.65
C PRO A 26 11.53 2.28 -10.53
N GLN A 27 11.62 1.73 -11.75
CA GLN A 27 10.48 1.67 -12.67
C GLN A 27 9.40 0.71 -12.17
N SER A 28 9.77 -0.49 -11.71
CA SER A 28 8.82 -1.47 -11.19
C SER A 28 8.12 -0.96 -9.93
N ALA A 29 8.85 -0.24 -9.07
CA ALA A 29 8.31 0.35 -7.85
C ALA A 29 7.22 1.40 -8.13
N ILE A 30 7.42 2.27 -9.12
CA ILE A 30 6.44 3.28 -9.53
C ILE A 30 5.21 2.60 -10.17
N LEU A 31 5.44 1.66 -11.10
CA LEU A 31 4.36 0.91 -11.75
C LEU A 31 3.50 0.16 -10.73
N SER A 32 4.14 -0.55 -9.81
CA SER A 32 3.45 -1.32 -8.77
C SER A 32 2.61 -0.43 -7.85
N ALA A 33 3.12 0.75 -7.48
CA ALA A 33 2.39 1.71 -6.67
C ALA A 33 1.16 2.27 -7.40
N VAL A 34 1.28 2.60 -8.68
CA VAL A 34 0.17 3.11 -9.49
C VAL A 34 -0.89 2.02 -9.71
N ILE A 35 -0.47 0.80 -10.06
CA ILE A 35 -1.38 -0.35 -10.23
C ILE A 35 -2.11 -0.66 -8.93
N PHE A 36 -1.41 -0.67 -7.79
CA PHE A 36 -2.04 -0.88 -6.49
C PHE A 36 -3.12 0.17 -6.21
N ASN A 37 -2.85 1.45 -6.46
CA ASN A 37 -3.83 2.51 -6.28
C ASN A 37 -5.07 2.34 -7.17
N ALA A 38 -4.90 1.86 -8.41
CA ALA A 38 -6.04 1.57 -9.30
C ALA A 38 -6.89 0.39 -8.77
N LEU A 39 -6.24 -0.68 -8.31
CA LEU A 39 -6.91 -1.88 -7.81
C LEU A 39 -7.60 -1.65 -6.46
N ILE A 40 -6.97 -0.90 -5.55
CA ILE A 40 -7.51 -0.71 -4.19
C ILE A 40 -8.82 0.08 -4.21
N ILE A 41 -8.98 1.03 -5.14
CA ILE A 41 -10.25 1.76 -5.30
C ILE A 41 -11.37 0.78 -5.66
N ILE A 42 -11.16 -0.07 -6.67
CA ILE A 42 -12.16 -1.07 -7.10
C ILE A 42 -12.51 -2.02 -5.96
N ALA A 43 -11.50 -2.48 -5.20
CA ALA A 43 -11.70 -3.35 -4.05
C ALA A 43 -12.50 -2.70 -2.91
N LEU A 44 -12.40 -1.38 -2.74
CA LEU A 44 -13.08 -0.63 -1.68
C LEU A 44 -14.48 -0.13 -2.07
N ILE A 45 -14.83 -0.06 -3.36
CA ILE A 45 -16.17 0.35 -3.81
C ILE A 45 -17.29 -0.48 -3.15
N PRO A 46 -17.25 -1.83 -3.12
CA PRO A 46 -18.29 -2.62 -2.46
C PRO A 46 -18.42 -2.33 -0.97
N LEU A 47 -17.30 -2.02 -0.30
CA LEU A 47 -17.30 -1.65 1.11
C LEU A 47 -17.93 -0.28 1.33
N ALA A 48 -17.65 0.68 0.44
CA ALA A 48 -18.27 2.00 0.46
C ALA A 48 -19.79 1.95 0.23
N LEU A 49 -20.25 1.06 -0.67
CA LEU A 49 -21.68 0.89 -0.98
C LEU A 49 -22.45 0.14 0.12
N ARG A 50 -21.85 -0.90 0.73
CA ARG A 50 -22.50 -1.69 1.79
C ARG A 50 -22.48 -1.00 3.16
N GLY A 51 -21.60 -0.02 3.35
CA GLY A 51 -21.37 0.62 4.63
C GLY A 51 -20.69 -0.30 5.66
N VAL A 52 -20.16 0.31 6.72
CA VAL A 52 -19.53 -0.41 7.82
C VAL A 52 -20.57 -0.72 8.89
N LYS A 53 -20.71 -2.00 9.27
CA LYS A 53 -21.63 -2.42 10.35
C LYS A 53 -21.28 -1.71 11.66
N TYR A 54 -22.15 -0.79 12.08
CA TYR A 54 -22.04 -0.12 13.37
C TYR A 54 -22.30 -1.10 14.52
N ARG A 55 -21.47 -1.05 15.56
CA ARG A 55 -21.67 -1.79 16.81
C ARG A 55 -21.76 -0.79 17.95
N PRO A 56 -22.84 -0.79 18.75
CA PRO A 56 -22.95 0.11 19.89
C PRO A 56 -21.86 -0.24 20.91
N MET A 57 -20.88 0.63 21.03
CA MET A 57 -19.77 0.53 21.96
C MET A 57 -19.46 1.93 22.50
N GLY A 58 -18.90 2.02 23.70
CA GLY A 58 -18.43 3.31 24.22
C GLY A 58 -17.41 3.96 23.28
N ALA A 59 -17.43 5.30 23.19
CA ALA A 59 -16.65 6.05 22.21
C ALA A 59 -15.15 5.70 22.19
N ALA A 60 -14.54 5.56 23.36
CA ALA A 60 -13.12 5.17 23.50
C ALA A 60 -12.85 3.75 22.95
N ALA A 61 -13.74 2.79 23.21
CA ALA A 61 -13.60 1.42 22.74
C ALA A 61 -13.81 1.33 21.21
N LEU A 62 -14.73 2.13 20.66
CA LEU A 62 -14.98 2.22 19.23
C LEU A 62 -13.79 2.85 18.49
N LEU A 63 -13.23 3.94 19.00
CA LEU A 63 -12.04 4.58 18.43
C LEU A 63 -10.86 3.61 18.40
N ARG A 64 -10.58 2.92 19.52
CA ARG A 64 -9.49 1.94 19.60
C ARG A 64 -9.68 0.83 18.56
N ARG A 65 -10.89 0.30 18.43
CA ARG A 65 -11.21 -0.74 17.44
C ARG A 65 -11.04 -0.24 16.01
N ASN A 66 -11.46 0.98 15.69
CA ASN A 66 -11.30 1.54 14.35
C ASN A 66 -9.82 1.78 14.02
N LEU A 67 -9.03 2.27 14.97
CA LEU A 67 -7.58 2.42 14.77
C LEU A 67 -6.89 1.07 14.54
N TRP A 68 -7.27 0.03 15.29
CA TRP A 68 -6.71 -1.31 15.09
C TRP A 68 -7.12 -1.94 13.76
N ILE A 69 -8.37 -1.80 13.32
CA ILE A 69 -8.83 -2.46 12.08
C ILE A 69 -8.46 -1.62 10.86
N TYR A 70 -8.89 -0.36 10.82
CA TYR A 70 -8.74 0.51 9.66
C TYR A 70 -7.41 1.25 9.64
N GLY A 71 -6.83 1.59 10.80
CA GLY A 71 -5.51 2.19 10.88
C GLY A 71 -4.42 1.17 10.54
N VAL A 72 -4.31 0.08 11.32
CA VAL A 72 -3.28 -0.95 11.07
C VAL A 72 -3.53 -1.67 9.75
N GLY A 73 -4.79 -2.01 9.42
CA GLY A 73 -5.12 -2.56 8.11
C GLY A 73 -4.72 -1.63 6.97
N GLY A 74 -5.02 -0.33 7.07
CA GLY A 74 -4.65 0.67 6.07
C GLY A 74 -3.15 0.87 5.91
N VAL A 75 -2.34 0.61 6.95
CA VAL A 75 -0.88 0.63 6.85
C VAL A 75 -0.34 -0.67 6.24
N ILE A 76 -0.84 -1.84 6.65
CA ILE A 76 -0.27 -3.13 6.23
C ILE A 76 -0.65 -3.49 4.79
N ILE A 77 -1.92 -3.29 4.40
CA ILE A 77 -2.47 -3.64 3.08
C ILE A 77 -1.63 -3.08 1.92
N PRO A 78 -1.26 -1.79 1.86
CA PRO A 78 -0.48 -1.25 0.74
C PRO A 78 0.93 -1.83 0.66
N PHE A 79 1.58 -2.14 1.79
CA PHE A 79 2.92 -2.74 1.76
C PHE A 79 2.88 -4.14 1.16
N ILE A 80 1.90 -4.96 1.55
CA ILE A 80 1.75 -6.32 1.01
C ILE A 80 1.31 -6.25 -0.46
N GLY A 81 0.34 -5.39 -0.79
CA GLY A 81 -0.19 -5.27 -2.14
C GLY A 81 0.84 -4.79 -3.16
N ILE A 82 1.56 -3.71 -2.85
CA ILE A 82 2.60 -3.17 -3.75
C ILE A 82 3.72 -4.20 -3.95
N LYS A 83 4.18 -4.87 -2.88
CA LYS A 83 5.22 -5.89 -2.99
C LYS A 83 4.79 -7.11 -3.80
N ALA A 84 3.53 -7.54 -3.65
CA ALA A 84 2.99 -8.63 -4.45
C ALA A 84 2.92 -8.27 -5.94
N ILE A 85 2.47 -7.06 -6.27
CA ILE A 85 2.41 -6.56 -7.64
C ILE A 85 3.83 -6.45 -8.23
N ASP A 86 4.78 -5.88 -7.48
CA ASP A 86 6.18 -5.76 -7.91
C ASP A 86 6.77 -7.13 -8.23
N MET A 87 6.57 -8.11 -7.34
CA MET A 87 7.05 -9.48 -7.57
C MET A 87 6.43 -10.12 -8.81
N ILE A 88 5.15 -9.85 -9.11
CA ILE A 88 4.48 -10.38 -10.30
C ILE A 88 5.05 -9.72 -11.57
N ILE A 89 5.21 -8.39 -11.57
CA ILE A 89 5.74 -7.64 -12.72
C ILE A 89 7.17 -8.08 -13.05
N THR A 90 8.03 -8.18 -12.02
CA THR A 90 9.41 -8.64 -12.19
C THR A 90 9.47 -10.10 -12.66
N ARG A 91 8.61 -10.99 -12.13
CA ARG A 91 8.57 -12.39 -12.56
C ARG A 91 8.09 -12.59 -14.00
N ILE A 92 7.24 -11.70 -14.51
CA ILE A 92 6.75 -11.75 -15.89
C ILE A 92 7.77 -11.08 -16.85
N GLY A 93 8.83 -10.45 -16.35
CA GLY A 93 9.86 -9.81 -17.17
C GLY A 93 9.39 -8.51 -17.83
N LEU A 94 8.35 -7.88 -17.27
CA LEU A 94 7.81 -6.60 -17.76
C LEU A 94 8.66 -5.39 -17.35
N ALA A 95 9.52 -5.54 -16.34
CA ALA A 95 10.43 -4.51 -15.82
C ALA A 95 11.62 -5.14 -15.10
#